data_AF-A0AAU7E7Q4-F1
#
_entry.id   AF-A0AAU7E7Q4-F1
#
_cell.length_a   1.000
_cell.length_b   1.000
_cell.length_c   1.000
_cell.angle_alpha   90.00
_cell.angle_beta   90.00
_cell.angle_gamma   90.00
#
_symmetry.space_group_name_H-M   'P 1'
#
loop_
_entity.id
_entity.type
_entity.pdbx_description
1 polymer ?
#
loop_
_entity_poly.entity_id
_entity_poly.type
_entity_poly.pdbx_seq_one_letter_code
_entity_poly.pdbx_strand_id
1 'polypeptide(L)'
;MIELYGIRETLGVCEEVTEVPEDLIKFAKNKHFIYDKLEKYKKIKPFVAKNGIEVFRGFTDVKTIAQISETNKEFQRDIDKDHKNKIINYVNNSSKSDIYFPEVTLLYSYDVDKNLDELECLKYAIEDLKQINSMETAATMRTFGFAVFKFDIEKDKRLYRLDGNHRIEALLSVAKKGENRMISFCILFVPKNKNYSQEHLYFYLLNSKALPVTSNKIFDLVVKADADELKEFVESDQLLNTLKNTQEAWKDLNEEEKQILISVINEILNQKFDQSIVNIIKDAIYKYYEYKHDNNIKCSLLGAICYLKYKYDRLKIFNEQLKLFNKWIKKFNYNLDNFKNFADLYESFNSYIKTLERVKHIFVAMEYNETYIDLYKDSIEKSIYRIQGSNKRYNFKLMNIMNEKQDDNIIEQIFKNIEEADIIIVDCSTNNNNVLYEYGFAKGLKNKHIILTYNKDWRQSTIDELNKIKQIYESDKSKQEDDKHIEKIINNLEQGCFDIKVNKTNKWTNQMELEDILEKELKIYIRENKYDILDDN
;
A
#
# COMPACT_ATOMS: atom_id res chain seq x y z
N MET A 1 41.09 -14.32 -9.93
CA MET A 1 40.18 -15.36 -9.43
C MET A 1 39.76 -15.01 -8.02
N ILE A 2 38.63 -15.53 -7.58
CA ILE A 2 38.17 -15.49 -6.18
C ILE A 2 38.24 -16.92 -5.67
N GLU A 3 38.90 -17.11 -4.54
CA GLU A 3 39.18 -18.43 -3.99
C GLU A 3 38.25 -18.65 -2.79
N LEU A 4 37.51 -19.75 -2.80
CA LEU A 4 36.73 -20.20 -1.67
C LEU A 4 37.33 -21.48 -1.09
N TYR A 5 37.26 -21.61 0.22
CA TYR A 5 37.67 -22.81 0.94
C TYR A 5 36.48 -23.42 1.65
N GLY A 6 36.39 -24.75 1.63
CA GLY A 6 35.22 -25.45 2.11
C GLY A 6 35.40 -26.95 2.08
N ILE A 7 34.33 -27.65 2.39
CA ILE A 7 34.24 -29.11 2.34
C ILE A 7 33.38 -29.52 1.16
N ARG A 8 33.76 -30.62 0.52
CA ARG A 8 32.96 -31.25 -0.52
C ARG A 8 32.18 -32.41 0.10
N GLU A 9 30.88 -32.46 -0.16
CA GLU A 9 29.97 -33.46 0.38
C GLU A 9 28.96 -33.91 -0.68
N THR A 10 28.41 -35.11 -0.52
CA THR A 10 27.25 -35.57 -1.29
C THR A 10 25.99 -35.34 -0.45
N LEU A 11 25.02 -34.58 -0.95
CA LEU A 11 23.69 -34.46 -0.35
C LEU A 11 22.74 -35.43 -1.03
N GLY A 12 22.48 -36.57 -0.39
CA GLY A 12 21.67 -37.65 -0.92
C GLY A 12 20.99 -38.47 0.16
N VAL A 13 20.54 -39.67 -0.22
CA VAL A 13 19.94 -40.61 0.74
C VAL A 13 21.04 -41.15 1.64
N CYS A 14 20.87 -41.00 2.96
CA CYS A 14 21.82 -41.53 3.93
C CYS A 14 21.60 -43.04 4.11
N GLU A 15 22.68 -43.80 4.01
CA GLU A 15 22.71 -45.24 4.27
C GLU A 15 23.75 -45.56 5.34
N GLU A 16 23.48 -46.57 6.16
CA GLU A 16 24.45 -47.08 7.13
C GLU A 16 25.65 -47.68 6.38
N VAL A 17 26.85 -47.30 6.78
CA VAL A 17 28.10 -47.76 6.19
C VAL A 17 28.28 -49.25 6.54
N THR A 18 28.21 -50.11 5.53
CA THR A 18 28.32 -51.57 5.69
C THR A 18 29.76 -52.06 5.80
N GLU A 19 30.72 -51.26 5.32
CA GLU A 19 32.14 -51.59 5.29
C GLU A 19 33.00 -50.40 5.72
N VAL A 20 34.10 -50.66 6.41
CA VAL A 20 35.02 -49.57 6.82
C VAL A 20 35.71 -49.01 5.56
N PRO A 21 35.71 -47.68 5.34
CA PRO A 21 36.39 -47.09 4.18
C PRO A 21 37.86 -47.55 4.07
N GLU A 22 38.31 -47.90 2.86
CA GLU A 22 39.67 -48.42 2.62
C GLU A 22 40.77 -47.47 3.13
N ASP A 23 40.55 -46.17 3.03
CA ASP A 23 41.48 -45.14 3.50
C ASP A 23 41.65 -45.17 5.02
N LEU A 24 40.55 -45.37 5.76
CA LEU A 24 40.56 -45.51 7.21
C LEU A 24 41.23 -46.83 7.62
N ILE A 25 41.03 -47.91 6.85
CA ILE A 25 41.76 -49.17 7.03
C ILE A 25 43.27 -48.96 6.82
N LYS A 26 43.65 -48.22 5.77
CA LYS A 26 45.05 -47.94 5.43
C LYS A 26 45.73 -47.03 6.46
N PHE A 27 45.03 -45.99 6.92
CA PHE A 27 45.47 -45.15 8.03
C PHE A 27 45.61 -45.95 9.32
N ALA A 28 44.64 -46.80 9.64
CA ALA A 28 44.67 -47.64 10.82
C ALA A 28 45.89 -48.57 10.84
N LYS A 29 46.18 -49.21 9.70
CA LYS A 29 47.36 -50.06 9.49
C LYS A 29 48.67 -49.29 9.65
N ASN A 30 48.78 -48.10 9.06
CA ASN A 30 49.99 -47.26 9.13
C ASN A 30 50.32 -46.78 10.56
N LYS A 31 49.34 -46.75 11.46
CA LYS A 31 49.50 -46.31 12.86
C LYS A 31 49.53 -47.47 13.87
N HIS A 32 49.65 -48.72 13.41
CA HIS A 32 49.60 -49.93 14.25
C HIS A 32 48.34 -50.02 15.14
N PHE A 33 47.20 -49.49 14.67
CA PHE A 33 45.94 -49.65 15.42
C PHE A 33 45.46 -51.11 15.36
N ILE A 34 45.13 -51.66 16.54
CA ILE A 34 44.62 -53.04 16.70
C ILE A 34 43.21 -53.16 16.10
N TYR A 35 42.91 -54.28 15.42
CA TYR A 35 41.63 -54.60 14.77
C TYR A 35 40.38 -54.41 15.66
N ASP A 36 40.52 -54.46 16.98
CA ASP A 36 39.46 -54.26 17.96
C ASP A 36 38.79 -52.86 17.88
N LYS A 37 39.46 -51.86 17.28
CA LYS A 37 38.87 -50.53 17.03
C LYS A 37 38.02 -50.47 15.74
N LEU A 38 38.24 -51.36 14.77
CA LEU A 38 37.41 -51.46 13.55
C LEU A 38 36.04 -52.06 13.87
N GLU A 39 35.99 -53.03 14.78
CA GLU A 39 34.71 -53.55 15.30
C GLU A 39 33.95 -52.49 16.12
N LYS A 40 34.68 -51.59 16.82
CA LYS A 40 34.05 -50.41 17.44
C LYS A 40 33.53 -49.42 16.41
N TYR A 41 34.20 -49.22 15.28
CA TYR A 41 33.69 -48.38 14.18
C TYR A 41 32.36 -48.89 13.65
N LYS A 42 32.22 -50.21 13.44
CA LYS A 42 30.94 -50.82 13.04
C LYS A 42 29.83 -50.63 14.08
N LYS A 43 30.15 -50.54 15.38
CA LYS A 43 29.16 -50.26 16.44
C LYS A 43 28.61 -48.83 16.41
N ILE A 44 29.32 -47.88 15.79
CA ILE A 44 28.90 -46.47 15.73
C ILE A 44 27.83 -46.26 14.64
N LYS A 45 27.65 -47.23 13.73
CA LYS A 45 26.70 -47.14 12.61
C LYS A 45 26.86 -45.85 11.80
N PRO A 46 28.07 -45.54 11.31
CA PRO A 46 28.28 -44.30 10.57
C PRO A 46 27.40 -44.29 9.32
N PHE A 47 26.87 -43.11 8.95
CA PHE A 47 26.07 -42.95 7.74
C PHE A 47 26.90 -42.31 6.64
N VAL A 48 26.64 -42.72 5.40
CA VAL A 48 27.16 -42.08 4.18
C VAL A 48 26.01 -41.72 3.27
N ALA A 49 26.07 -40.54 2.65
CA ALA A 49 25.11 -40.17 1.64
C ALA A 49 25.43 -40.86 0.30
N LYS A 50 24.43 -41.46 -0.33
CA LYS A 50 24.48 -42.01 -1.69
C LYS A 50 23.39 -41.40 -2.58
N ASN A 51 23.57 -41.51 -3.89
CA ASN A 51 22.58 -41.14 -4.90
C ASN A 51 22.08 -39.69 -4.74
N GLY A 52 23.02 -38.76 -4.57
CA GLY A 52 22.76 -37.36 -4.24
C GLY A 52 23.43 -36.37 -5.18
N ILE A 53 23.37 -35.09 -4.82
CA ILE A 53 24.08 -34.02 -5.49
C ILE A 53 25.37 -33.69 -4.76
N GLU A 54 26.46 -33.50 -5.49
CA GLU A 54 27.71 -33.01 -4.94
C GLU A 54 27.59 -31.52 -4.63
N VAL A 55 28.02 -31.15 -3.43
CA VAL A 55 28.01 -29.77 -2.95
C VAL A 55 29.37 -29.37 -2.39
N PHE A 56 29.63 -28.06 -2.41
CA PHE A 56 30.74 -27.44 -1.71
C PHE A 56 30.22 -26.44 -0.70
N ARG A 57 30.50 -26.70 0.58
CA ARG A 57 30.00 -25.95 1.73
C ARG A 57 31.14 -25.24 2.43
N GLY A 58 30.92 -24.01 2.88
CA GLY A 58 31.95 -23.24 3.56
C GLY A 58 31.44 -21.94 4.11
N PHE A 59 32.37 -21.07 4.49
CA PHE A 59 32.08 -19.73 5.00
C PHE A 59 32.82 -18.68 4.18
N THR A 60 32.15 -17.57 3.88
CA THR A 60 32.77 -16.40 3.27
C THR A 60 32.07 -15.13 3.72
N ASP A 61 32.67 -13.97 3.49
CA ASP A 61 32.05 -12.70 3.83
C ASP A 61 30.95 -12.32 2.81
N VAL A 62 29.97 -11.53 3.26
CA VAL A 62 28.83 -11.19 2.41
C VAL A 62 29.21 -10.33 1.19
N LYS A 63 30.29 -9.54 1.24
CA LYS A 63 30.74 -8.79 0.05
C LYS A 63 31.28 -9.77 -1.00
N THR A 64 32.07 -10.76 -0.59
CA THR A 64 32.60 -11.79 -1.48
C THR A 64 31.47 -12.62 -2.11
N ILE A 65 30.53 -13.14 -1.32
CA ILE A 65 29.41 -13.95 -1.86
C ILE A 65 28.53 -13.13 -2.83
N ALA A 66 28.26 -11.86 -2.50
CA ALA A 66 27.46 -10.97 -3.33
C ALA A 66 28.18 -10.62 -4.63
N GLN A 67 29.52 -10.52 -4.57
CA GLN A 67 30.34 -10.30 -5.74
C GLN A 67 30.30 -11.49 -6.68
N ILE A 68 30.39 -12.74 -6.20
CA ILE A 68 30.50 -13.93 -7.06
C ILE A 68 29.16 -14.54 -7.49
N SER A 69 28.03 -14.00 -7.05
CA SER A 69 26.72 -14.60 -7.30
C SER A 69 25.69 -13.60 -7.83
N GLU A 70 24.74 -14.11 -8.61
CA GLU A 70 23.68 -13.32 -9.22
C GLU A 70 22.31 -14.01 -9.16
N THR A 71 21.28 -13.20 -9.34
CA THR A 71 19.88 -13.63 -9.40
C THR A 71 19.44 -13.83 -10.84
N ASN A 72 18.71 -14.90 -11.13
CA ASN A 72 18.10 -15.08 -12.44
C ASN A 72 16.73 -14.37 -12.51
N LYS A 73 16.61 -13.39 -13.41
CA LYS A 73 15.43 -12.51 -13.53
C LYS A 73 14.18 -13.21 -14.09
N GLU A 74 14.32 -14.38 -14.70
CA GLU A 74 13.19 -15.07 -15.35
C GLU A 74 12.20 -15.67 -14.35
N PHE A 75 12.67 -16.05 -13.16
CA PHE A 75 11.84 -16.73 -12.17
C PHE A 75 12.08 -16.28 -10.73
N GLN A 76 13.14 -15.52 -10.44
CA GLN A 76 13.32 -14.95 -9.11
C GLN A 76 12.47 -13.70 -8.96
N ARG A 77 11.70 -13.66 -7.88
CA ARG A 77 10.93 -12.48 -7.48
C ARG A 77 11.85 -11.31 -7.15
N ASP A 78 11.34 -10.11 -7.39
CA ASP A 78 11.98 -8.88 -6.93
C ASP A 78 12.25 -8.91 -5.42
N ILE A 79 13.24 -8.13 -5.00
CA ILE A 79 13.54 -7.95 -3.58
C ILE A 79 12.36 -7.25 -2.91
N ASP A 80 11.61 -8.03 -2.14
CA ASP A 80 10.66 -7.55 -1.14
C ASP A 80 11.40 -6.66 -0.11
N LYS A 81 11.09 -5.37 -0.17
CA LYS A 81 11.70 -4.34 0.70
C LYS A 81 11.31 -4.52 2.16
N ASP A 82 10.09 -4.95 2.44
CA ASP A 82 9.61 -5.13 3.82
C ASP A 82 10.29 -6.34 4.44
N HIS A 83 10.37 -7.45 3.71
CA HIS A 83 11.10 -8.63 4.16
C HIS A 83 12.60 -8.34 4.36
N LYS A 84 13.23 -7.60 3.43
CA LYS A 84 14.62 -7.16 3.59
C LYS A 84 14.82 -6.31 4.85
N ASN A 85 13.92 -5.37 5.13
CA ASN A 85 14.00 -4.51 6.31
C ASN A 85 13.83 -5.31 7.61
N LYS A 86 12.94 -6.32 7.62
CA LYS A 86 12.80 -7.25 8.76
C LYS A 86 14.13 -7.97 9.07
N ILE A 87 14.82 -8.46 8.03
CA ILE A 87 16.15 -9.09 8.21
C ILE A 87 17.17 -8.07 8.74
N ILE A 88 17.21 -6.84 8.21
CA ILE A 88 18.12 -5.79 8.70
C ILE A 88 17.86 -5.48 10.18
N ASN A 89 16.58 -5.36 10.57
CA ASN A 89 16.21 -5.09 11.96
C ASN A 89 16.60 -6.24 12.89
N TYR A 90 16.35 -7.49 12.50
CA TYR A 90 16.80 -8.67 13.23
C TYR A 90 18.32 -8.64 13.46
N VAL A 91 19.11 -8.39 12.42
CA VAL A 91 20.57 -8.38 12.53
C VAL A 91 21.11 -7.26 13.42
N ASN A 92 20.47 -6.09 13.41
CA ASN A 92 20.93 -4.93 14.19
C ASN A 92 20.46 -4.94 15.63
N ASN A 93 19.30 -5.56 15.92
CA ASN A 93 18.64 -5.46 17.23
C ASN A 93 18.76 -6.74 18.07
N SER A 94 19.05 -7.90 17.47
CA SER A 94 19.28 -9.14 18.20
C SER A 94 20.66 -9.18 18.86
N SER A 95 20.76 -9.90 19.98
CA SER A 95 22.06 -10.14 20.62
C SER A 95 22.94 -11.01 19.71
N LYS A 96 24.27 -10.89 19.83
CA LYS A 96 25.20 -11.62 18.94
C LYS A 96 25.07 -13.14 19.04
N SER A 97 24.65 -13.67 20.19
CA SER A 97 24.43 -15.11 20.39
C SER A 97 23.16 -15.62 19.69
N ASP A 98 22.21 -14.74 19.42
CA ASP A 98 20.88 -15.13 18.90
C ASP A 98 20.80 -14.99 17.38
N ILE A 99 21.85 -14.46 16.75
CA ILE A 99 21.91 -14.25 15.31
C ILE A 99 22.27 -15.56 14.61
N TYR A 100 21.26 -16.14 13.95
CA TYR A 100 21.41 -17.28 13.07
C TYR A 100 21.20 -16.85 11.62
N PHE A 101 22.19 -17.10 10.77
CA PHE A 101 22.04 -16.99 9.32
C PHE A 101 21.92 -18.39 8.75
N PRO A 102 20.73 -18.78 8.24
CA PRO A 102 20.66 -20.00 7.49
C PRO A 102 21.57 -19.90 6.27
N GLU A 103 22.06 -21.04 5.82
CA GLU A 103 22.97 -21.18 4.68
C GLU A 103 22.37 -20.56 3.41
N VAL A 104 23.19 -19.87 2.62
CA VAL A 104 22.79 -19.42 1.28
C VAL A 104 23.11 -20.50 0.27
N THR A 105 22.16 -20.80 -0.62
CA THR A 105 22.29 -21.89 -1.58
C THR A 105 22.55 -21.31 -2.96
N LEU A 106 23.67 -21.68 -3.54
CA LEU A 106 24.14 -21.26 -4.86
C LEU A 106 24.25 -22.47 -5.79
N LEU A 107 24.37 -22.21 -7.08
CA LEU A 107 24.47 -23.23 -8.11
C LEU A 107 25.62 -22.93 -9.08
N TYR A 108 26.41 -23.96 -9.35
CA TYR A 108 27.47 -23.96 -10.35
C TYR A 108 27.21 -25.04 -11.40
N SER A 109 27.05 -24.62 -12.64
CA SER A 109 26.82 -25.52 -13.77
C SER A 109 28.12 -25.86 -14.51
N TYR A 110 28.36 -27.16 -14.73
CA TYR A 110 29.52 -27.67 -15.47
C TYR A 110 29.09 -28.53 -16.67
N ASP A 111 29.97 -28.72 -17.66
CA ASP A 111 29.63 -29.47 -18.87
C ASP A 111 29.58 -30.98 -18.57
N VAL A 112 28.56 -31.68 -19.11
CA VAL A 112 28.26 -33.10 -18.81
C VAL A 112 29.44 -34.03 -19.12
N ASP A 113 30.24 -33.67 -20.11
CA ASP A 113 31.40 -34.47 -20.55
C ASP A 113 32.58 -34.42 -19.58
N LYS A 114 32.50 -33.59 -18.53
CA LYS A 114 33.51 -33.51 -17.47
C LYS A 114 32.97 -34.16 -16.20
N ASN A 115 33.75 -35.04 -15.58
CA ASN A 115 33.47 -35.45 -14.21
C ASN A 115 33.81 -34.32 -13.23
N LEU A 116 33.19 -34.33 -12.05
CA LEU A 116 33.44 -33.29 -11.05
C LEU A 116 34.91 -33.25 -10.60
N ASP A 117 35.56 -34.41 -10.52
CA ASP A 117 36.99 -34.55 -10.18
C ASP A 117 37.93 -34.02 -11.28
N GLU A 118 37.42 -33.81 -12.50
CA GLU A 118 38.17 -33.27 -13.64
C GLU A 118 38.06 -31.75 -13.74
N LEU A 119 37.29 -31.10 -12.84
CA LEU A 119 37.17 -29.65 -12.82
C LEU A 119 38.43 -29.01 -12.24
N GLU A 120 39.21 -28.33 -13.09
CA GLU A 120 40.40 -27.58 -12.67
C GLU A 120 40.11 -26.51 -11.60
N CYS A 121 38.88 -26.03 -11.52
CA CYS A 121 38.47 -25.04 -10.53
C CYS A 121 38.21 -25.65 -9.14
N LEU A 122 38.13 -26.97 -8.97
CA LEU A 122 37.86 -27.62 -7.69
C LEU A 122 39.02 -28.55 -7.33
N LYS A 123 39.86 -28.12 -6.38
CA LYS A 123 41.12 -28.81 -6.03
C LYS A 123 41.20 -29.11 -4.54
N TYR A 124 42.00 -30.12 -4.19
CA TYR A 124 42.35 -30.34 -2.79
C TYR A 124 43.20 -29.18 -2.27
N ALA A 125 42.79 -28.56 -1.16
CA ALA A 125 43.51 -27.42 -0.59
C ALA A 125 44.88 -27.80 0.00
N ILE A 126 45.19 -29.10 0.09
CA ILE A 126 46.46 -29.63 0.60
C ILE A 126 47.66 -29.08 -0.20
N GLU A 127 47.51 -28.83 -1.50
CA GLU A 127 48.58 -28.28 -2.34
C GLU A 127 48.99 -26.84 -1.94
N ASP A 128 48.05 -26.08 -1.36
CA ASP A 128 48.30 -24.72 -0.86
C ASP A 128 48.93 -24.71 0.54
N LEU A 129 48.84 -25.83 1.29
CA LEU A 129 49.39 -25.99 2.64
C LEU A 129 50.87 -26.40 2.60
N LYS A 130 51.72 -25.53 2.06
CA LYS A 130 53.17 -25.74 1.77
C LYS A 130 54.08 -26.08 2.98
N GLN A 131 53.56 -26.29 4.18
CA GLN A 131 54.34 -26.56 5.40
C GLN A 131 53.93 -27.83 6.16
N ILE A 132 52.95 -28.58 5.66
CA ILE A 132 52.42 -29.75 6.35
C ILE A 132 52.99 -31.01 5.69
N ASN A 133 53.55 -31.94 6.46
CA ASN A 133 54.00 -33.25 5.97
C ASN A 133 52.84 -33.95 5.25
N SER A 134 52.87 -33.88 3.91
CA SER A 134 51.67 -33.83 3.08
C SER A 134 50.85 -35.11 3.10
N MET A 135 51.48 -36.27 3.25
CA MET A 135 50.77 -37.54 3.16
C MET A 135 50.07 -37.95 4.45
N GLU A 136 50.62 -37.60 5.61
CA GLU A 136 50.07 -38.00 6.91
C GLU A 136 48.88 -37.12 7.29
N THR A 137 48.95 -35.81 7.03
CA THR A 137 47.84 -34.90 7.28
C THR A 137 46.74 -35.01 6.22
N ALA A 138 47.07 -35.25 4.95
CA ALA A 138 46.06 -35.56 3.94
C ALA A 138 45.32 -36.87 4.25
N ALA A 139 46.06 -37.91 4.66
CA ALA A 139 45.47 -39.17 5.11
C ALA A 139 44.60 -38.94 6.36
N THR A 140 45.09 -38.19 7.35
CA THR A 140 44.33 -37.84 8.57
C THR A 140 43.06 -37.06 8.24
N MET A 141 43.15 -36.01 7.41
CA MET A 141 42.00 -35.19 7.01
C MET A 141 40.95 -35.99 6.24
N ARG A 142 41.35 -36.84 5.29
CA ARG A 142 40.41 -37.75 4.60
C ARG A 142 39.83 -38.81 5.53
N THR A 143 40.65 -39.37 6.41
CA THR A 143 40.25 -40.40 7.40
C THR A 143 39.20 -39.88 8.38
N PHE A 144 39.30 -38.59 8.76
CA PHE A 144 38.34 -37.93 9.64
C PHE A 144 37.21 -37.20 8.89
N GLY A 145 37.12 -37.32 7.56
CA GLY A 145 36.06 -36.71 6.75
C GLY A 145 36.19 -35.21 6.48
N PHE A 146 37.32 -34.60 6.81
CA PHE A 146 37.59 -33.16 6.64
C PHE A 146 38.47 -32.88 5.42
N ALA A 147 38.07 -33.36 4.25
CA ALA A 147 38.73 -32.99 3.02
C ALA A 147 38.42 -31.52 2.69
N VAL A 148 39.37 -30.62 2.97
CA VAL A 148 39.25 -29.20 2.60
C VAL A 148 39.57 -29.07 1.11
N PHE A 149 38.63 -28.51 0.37
CA PHE A 149 38.77 -28.17 -1.04
C PHE A 149 38.90 -26.66 -1.21
N LYS A 150 39.58 -26.30 -2.28
CA LYS A 150 39.65 -24.96 -2.84
C LYS A 150 38.78 -24.91 -4.09
N PHE A 151 37.97 -23.88 -4.19
CA PHE A 151 37.15 -23.60 -5.35
C PHE A 151 37.51 -22.25 -5.96
N ASP A 152 38.10 -22.29 -7.15
CA ASP A 152 38.58 -21.13 -7.90
C ASP A 152 37.52 -20.63 -8.88
N ILE A 153 37.01 -19.43 -8.62
CA ILE A 153 35.99 -18.80 -9.46
C ILE A 153 36.64 -17.69 -10.27
N GLU A 154 36.50 -17.76 -11.60
CA GLU A 154 36.88 -16.68 -12.52
C GLU A 154 36.06 -15.42 -12.22
N LYS A 155 36.65 -14.23 -12.34
CA LYS A 155 36.00 -12.98 -11.88
C LYS A 155 34.71 -12.65 -12.65
N ASP A 156 34.63 -13.10 -13.89
CA ASP A 156 33.53 -12.94 -14.83
C ASP A 156 32.48 -14.05 -14.75
N LYS A 157 32.81 -15.19 -14.12
CA LYS A 157 31.87 -16.27 -13.89
C LYS A 157 31.04 -15.99 -12.64
N ARG A 158 29.71 -16.13 -12.75
CA ARG A 158 28.76 -15.92 -11.66
C ARG A 158 28.09 -17.23 -11.25
N LEU A 159 27.87 -17.39 -9.96
CA LEU A 159 27.06 -18.45 -9.38
C LEU A 159 25.60 -18.02 -9.32
N TYR A 160 24.66 -18.91 -9.64
CA TYR A 160 23.25 -18.59 -9.54
C TYR A 160 22.76 -18.76 -8.11
N ARG A 161 22.06 -17.76 -7.56
CA ARG A 161 21.47 -17.83 -6.22
C ARG A 161 20.16 -18.60 -6.26
N LEU A 162 20.08 -19.77 -5.61
CA LEU A 162 18.84 -20.55 -5.53
C LEU A 162 18.00 -20.19 -4.30
N ASP A 163 18.66 -19.84 -3.19
CA ASP A 163 18.02 -19.37 -1.97
C ASP A 163 18.97 -18.41 -1.23
N GLY A 164 18.39 -17.42 -0.53
CA GLY A 164 19.13 -16.45 0.28
C GLY A 164 19.28 -15.06 -0.32
N ASN A 165 18.58 -14.75 -1.41
CA ASN A 165 18.65 -13.43 -2.08
C ASN A 165 18.41 -12.26 -1.12
N HIS A 166 17.28 -12.25 -0.40
CA HIS A 166 16.95 -11.19 0.55
C HIS A 166 17.97 -11.11 1.69
N ARG A 167 18.55 -12.25 2.12
CA ARG A 167 19.60 -12.30 3.14
C ARG A 167 20.88 -11.64 2.65
N ILE A 168 21.37 -12.00 1.46
CA ILE A 168 22.57 -11.39 0.86
C ILE A 168 22.36 -9.88 0.70
N GLU A 169 21.22 -9.43 0.18
CA GLU A 169 20.94 -8.00 -0.03
C GLU A 169 20.77 -7.21 1.27
N ALA A 170 20.14 -7.80 2.29
CA ALA A 170 20.02 -7.22 3.63
C ALA A 170 21.40 -7.05 4.27
N LEU A 171 22.18 -8.12 4.31
CA LEU A 171 23.51 -8.13 4.91
C LEU A 171 24.52 -7.28 4.15
N LEU A 172 24.41 -7.17 2.82
CA LEU A 172 25.20 -6.22 2.05
C LEU A 172 24.89 -4.77 2.44
N SER A 173 23.63 -4.48 2.80
CA SER A 173 23.22 -3.16 3.30
C SER A 173 23.78 -2.87 4.70
N VAL A 174 23.88 -3.90 5.55
CA VAL A 174 24.55 -3.82 6.86
C VAL A 174 26.07 -3.65 6.68
N ALA A 175 26.68 -4.40 5.76
CA ALA A 175 28.12 -4.33 5.47
C ALA A 175 28.56 -2.98 4.88
N LYS A 176 27.67 -2.29 4.16
CA LYS A 176 27.89 -0.90 3.72
C LYS A 176 27.95 0.10 4.88
N LYS A 177 27.34 -0.22 6.03
CA LYS A 177 27.39 0.58 7.26
C LYS A 177 28.57 0.22 8.18
N GLY A 178 29.38 -0.77 7.81
CA GLY A 178 30.66 -1.06 8.47
C GLY A 178 30.85 -2.51 8.90
N GLU A 179 29.81 -3.33 8.98
CA GLU A 179 29.91 -4.69 9.52
C GLU A 179 29.80 -5.76 8.42
N ASN A 180 30.94 -6.18 7.87
CA ASN A 180 30.98 -7.26 6.88
C ASN A 180 30.99 -8.62 7.59
N ARG A 181 29.85 -9.30 7.59
CA ARG A 181 29.66 -10.56 8.32
C ARG A 181 30.03 -11.78 7.47
N MET A 182 30.57 -12.80 8.15
CA MET A 182 30.75 -14.13 7.58
C MET A 182 29.41 -14.86 7.53
N ILE A 183 29.13 -15.53 6.42
CA ILE A 183 27.93 -16.34 6.25
C ILE A 183 28.32 -17.74 5.74
N SER A 184 27.50 -18.74 6.05
CA SER A 184 27.61 -20.06 5.46
C SER A 184 27.03 -20.07 4.06
N PHE A 185 27.66 -20.82 3.16
CA PHE A 185 27.18 -21.06 1.80
C PHE A 185 27.21 -22.55 1.47
N CYS A 186 26.36 -22.95 0.54
CA CYS A 186 26.37 -24.24 -0.12
C CYS A 186 26.28 -24.03 -1.64
N ILE A 187 27.26 -24.53 -2.38
CA ILE A 187 27.28 -24.49 -3.85
C ILE A 187 26.93 -25.88 -4.37
N LEU A 188 25.83 -25.98 -5.12
CA LEU A 188 25.42 -27.20 -5.80
C LEU A 188 26.19 -27.33 -7.12
N PHE A 189 26.85 -28.45 -7.34
CA PHE A 189 27.44 -28.77 -8.64
C PHE A 189 26.46 -29.54 -9.49
N VAL A 190 26.16 -28.99 -10.65
CA VAL A 190 25.13 -29.53 -11.55
C VAL A 190 25.64 -29.67 -12.97
N PRO A 191 25.52 -30.85 -13.61
CA PRO A 191 25.87 -31.02 -15.01
C PRO A 191 24.82 -30.32 -15.90
N LYS A 192 25.27 -29.51 -16.85
CA LYS A 192 24.40 -28.78 -17.78
C LYS A 192 23.56 -29.74 -18.61
N ASN A 193 22.24 -29.70 -18.46
CA ASN A 193 21.35 -30.52 -19.25
C ASN A 193 20.78 -29.73 -20.45
N LYS A 194 20.76 -30.33 -21.65
CA LYS A 194 20.17 -29.72 -22.85
C LYS A 194 18.64 -29.70 -22.83
N ASN A 195 18.01 -30.60 -22.07
CA ASN A 195 16.57 -30.82 -22.10
C ASN A 195 15.79 -29.98 -21.07
N TYR A 196 16.42 -29.59 -19.96
CA TYR A 196 15.77 -28.77 -18.92
C TYR A 196 16.79 -28.03 -18.05
N SER A 197 16.37 -26.91 -17.47
CA SER A 197 17.21 -26.14 -16.55
C SER A 197 17.15 -26.74 -15.14
N GLN A 198 18.28 -27.28 -14.67
CA GLN A 198 18.42 -27.77 -13.29
C GLN A 198 18.32 -26.62 -12.26
N GLU A 199 18.70 -25.41 -12.65
CA GLU A 199 18.53 -24.20 -11.84
C GLU A 199 17.05 -23.98 -11.46
N HIS A 200 16.16 -24.05 -12.46
CA HIS A 200 14.71 -23.91 -12.24
C HIS A 200 14.16 -25.02 -11.35
N LEU A 201 14.63 -26.26 -11.55
CA LEU A 201 14.20 -27.42 -10.75
C LEU A 201 14.56 -27.23 -9.27
N TYR A 202 15.83 -26.94 -8.97
CA TYR A 202 16.28 -26.79 -7.59
C TYR A 202 15.70 -25.53 -6.93
N PHE A 203 15.57 -24.43 -7.68
CA PHE A 203 14.85 -23.24 -7.19
C PHE A 203 13.41 -23.59 -6.80
N TYR A 204 12.67 -24.29 -7.66
CA TYR A 204 11.32 -24.74 -7.37
C TYR A 204 11.29 -25.67 -6.15
N LEU A 205 12.16 -26.66 -6.07
CA LEU A 205 12.18 -27.61 -4.94
C LEU A 205 12.44 -26.92 -3.60
N LEU A 206 13.40 -26.01 -3.54
CA LEU A 206 13.74 -25.27 -2.31
C LEU A 206 12.63 -24.33 -1.87
N ASN A 207 11.95 -23.66 -2.81
CA ASN A 207 11.00 -22.59 -2.49
C ASN A 207 9.52 -23.03 -2.45
N SER A 208 9.13 -24.06 -3.22
CA SER A 208 7.72 -24.49 -3.34
C SER A 208 7.32 -25.64 -2.42
N LYS A 209 8.29 -26.46 -1.99
CA LYS A 209 8.02 -27.64 -1.14
C LYS A 209 8.06 -27.33 0.35
N ALA A 210 8.60 -26.17 0.75
CA ALA A 210 8.52 -25.69 2.12
C ALA A 210 7.09 -25.21 2.40
N LEU A 211 6.41 -25.86 3.35
CA LEU A 211 5.09 -25.41 3.80
C LEU A 211 5.27 -24.09 4.57
N PRO A 212 4.66 -22.96 4.14
CA PRO A 212 4.71 -21.73 4.90
C PRO A 212 4.21 -21.96 6.33
N VAL A 213 4.81 -21.29 7.31
CA VAL A 213 4.26 -21.25 8.66
C VAL A 213 2.90 -20.53 8.55
N THR A 214 1.82 -21.30 8.68
CA THR A 214 0.46 -20.77 8.62
C THR A 214 0.17 -19.87 9.83
N SER A 215 -0.83 -18.99 9.74
CA SER A 215 -1.30 -18.17 10.86
C SER A 215 -1.45 -19.02 12.13
N ASN A 216 -2.06 -20.19 12.02
CA ASN A 216 -2.27 -21.09 13.15
C ASN A 216 -1.01 -21.43 13.91
N LYS A 217 0.07 -21.75 13.20
CA LYS A 217 1.33 -22.07 13.87
C LYS A 217 1.92 -20.86 14.58
N ILE A 218 1.67 -19.64 14.09
CA ILE A 218 2.08 -18.39 14.76
C ILE A 218 1.26 -18.21 16.06
N PHE A 219 -0.06 -18.36 15.99
CA PHE A 219 -0.91 -18.25 17.17
C PHE A 219 -0.62 -19.36 18.19
N ASP A 220 -0.42 -20.61 17.75
CA ASP A 220 -0.01 -21.73 18.61
C ASP A 220 1.31 -21.47 19.31
N LEU A 221 2.29 -20.87 18.60
CA LEU A 221 3.59 -20.49 19.15
C LEU A 221 3.43 -19.43 20.25
N VAL A 222 2.57 -18.44 20.02
CA VAL A 222 2.26 -17.39 21.00
C VAL A 222 1.56 -17.96 22.24
N VAL A 223 0.55 -18.83 22.06
CA VAL A 223 -0.19 -19.45 23.17
C VAL A 223 0.71 -20.32 24.04
N LYS A 224 1.68 -21.01 23.45
CA LYS A 224 2.61 -21.90 24.16
C LYS A 224 3.82 -21.19 24.77
N ALA A 225 3.97 -19.88 24.55
CA ALA A 225 5.16 -19.12 24.92
C ALA A 225 5.36 -18.93 26.44
N ASP A 226 4.36 -19.26 27.27
CA ASP A 226 4.44 -19.11 28.73
C ASP A 226 5.13 -20.29 29.44
N ALA A 227 5.61 -21.30 28.70
CA ALA A 227 6.16 -22.56 29.24
C ALA A 227 7.67 -22.78 28.99
N ASP A 228 8.55 -21.79 29.30
CA ASP A 228 10.02 -21.75 29.05
C ASP A 228 10.48 -21.33 27.64
N GLU A 229 11.81 -21.12 27.46
CA GLU A 229 12.70 -20.69 26.33
C GLU A 229 12.12 -19.78 25.22
N LEU A 230 10.89 -19.99 24.77
CA LEU A 230 10.17 -19.23 23.76
C LEU A 230 9.72 -17.84 24.25
N LYS A 231 9.66 -17.62 25.55
CA LYS A 231 9.21 -16.33 26.13
C LYS A 231 10.06 -15.16 25.64
N GLU A 232 11.39 -15.29 25.73
CA GLU A 232 12.32 -14.25 25.31
C GLU A 232 12.23 -13.97 23.81
N PHE A 233 12.12 -15.03 23.00
CA PHE A 233 11.91 -14.92 21.56
C PHE A 233 10.62 -14.18 21.21
N VAL A 234 9.49 -14.56 21.81
CA VAL A 234 8.18 -13.93 21.57
C VAL A 234 8.15 -12.48 22.03
N GLU A 235 8.80 -12.16 23.15
CA GLU A 235 8.88 -10.78 23.66
C GLU A 235 9.80 -9.88 22.80
N SER A 236 10.80 -10.46 22.11
CA SER A 236 11.72 -9.74 21.23
C SER A 236 11.13 -9.38 19.86
N ASP A 237 10.20 -10.18 19.31
CA ASP A 237 9.55 -9.90 18.03
C ASP A 237 8.29 -9.04 18.22
N GLN A 238 8.21 -7.92 17.51
CA GLN A 238 7.10 -6.95 17.68
C GLN A 238 5.72 -7.54 17.34
N LEU A 239 5.61 -8.38 16.31
CA LEU A 239 4.35 -9.00 15.92
C LEU A 239 3.95 -10.04 16.97
N LEU A 240 4.86 -10.95 17.33
CA LEU A 240 4.58 -12.01 18.29
C LEU A 240 4.24 -11.44 19.67
N ASN A 241 4.98 -10.42 20.11
CA ASN A 241 4.71 -9.74 21.37
C ASN A 241 3.34 -9.03 21.36
N THR A 242 2.97 -8.41 20.23
CA THR A 242 1.63 -7.79 20.08
C THR A 242 0.54 -8.85 20.15
N LEU A 243 0.70 -9.97 19.44
CA LEU A 243 -0.25 -11.08 19.48
C LEU A 243 -0.35 -11.66 20.89
N LYS A 244 0.77 -11.88 21.59
CA LYS A 244 0.79 -12.37 22.97
C LYS A 244 0.00 -11.45 23.91
N ASN A 245 0.28 -10.16 23.87
CA ASN A 245 -0.37 -9.19 24.75
C ASN A 245 -1.85 -8.92 24.40
N THR A 246 -2.32 -9.41 23.25
CA THR A 246 -3.71 -9.29 22.78
C THR A 246 -4.45 -10.62 22.79
N GLN A 247 -3.85 -11.69 23.32
CA GLN A 247 -4.38 -13.07 23.28
C GLN A 247 -5.82 -13.22 23.74
N GLU A 248 -6.16 -12.63 24.88
CA GLU A 248 -7.53 -12.69 25.40
C GLU A 248 -8.57 -12.05 24.48
N ALA A 249 -8.17 -11.09 23.64
CA ALA A 249 -9.07 -10.43 22.70
C ALA A 249 -9.30 -11.28 21.44
N TRP A 250 -8.28 -11.94 20.89
CA TRP A 250 -8.41 -12.66 19.62
C TRP A 250 -8.67 -14.16 19.73
N LYS A 251 -8.72 -14.75 20.94
CA LYS A 251 -8.89 -16.20 21.14
C LYS A 251 -10.10 -16.81 20.43
N ASP A 252 -11.18 -16.03 20.31
CA ASP A 252 -12.45 -16.47 19.70
C ASP A 252 -12.56 -16.08 18.21
N LEU A 253 -11.48 -15.58 17.60
CA LEU A 253 -11.42 -15.33 16.16
C LEU A 253 -11.25 -16.65 15.40
N ASN A 254 -11.94 -16.73 14.26
CA ASN A 254 -11.75 -17.83 13.32
C ASN A 254 -10.44 -17.67 12.53
N GLU A 255 -10.17 -18.63 11.65
CA GLU A 255 -8.94 -18.70 10.88
C GLU A 255 -8.72 -17.55 9.90
N GLU A 256 -9.77 -17.12 9.24
CA GLU A 256 -9.73 -16.00 8.30
C GLU A 256 -9.51 -14.67 9.03
N GLU A 257 -10.20 -14.47 10.15
CA GLU A 257 -10.07 -13.29 11.02
C GLU A 257 -8.65 -13.19 11.60
N LYS A 258 -8.07 -14.31 12.03
CA LYS A 258 -6.68 -14.40 12.50
C LYS A 258 -5.67 -14.00 11.42
N GLN A 259 -5.87 -14.43 10.18
CA GLN A 259 -5.04 -14.02 9.04
C GLN A 259 -5.11 -12.52 8.79
N ILE A 260 -6.33 -11.96 8.81
CA ILE A 260 -6.56 -10.53 8.66
C ILE A 260 -5.91 -9.74 9.79
N LEU A 261 -5.99 -10.25 11.02
CA LEU A 261 -5.35 -9.64 12.18
C LEU A 261 -3.83 -9.57 12.03
N ILE A 262 -3.18 -10.66 11.59
CA ILE A 262 -1.74 -10.67 11.30
C ILE A 262 -1.42 -9.64 10.20
N SER A 263 -2.22 -9.59 9.14
CA SER A 263 -2.02 -8.67 8.02
C SER A 263 -2.06 -7.21 8.48
N VAL A 264 -3.12 -6.80 9.20
CA VAL A 264 -3.25 -5.41 9.66
C VAL A 264 -2.22 -5.03 10.71
N ILE A 265 -1.84 -5.93 11.63
CA ILE A 265 -0.78 -5.66 12.61
C ILE A 265 0.54 -5.40 11.90
N ASN A 266 0.93 -6.25 10.93
CA ASN A 266 2.15 -6.01 10.15
C ASN A 266 2.10 -4.67 9.41
N GLU A 267 0.94 -4.33 8.84
CA GLU A 267 0.77 -3.06 8.13
C GLU A 267 0.94 -1.84 9.05
N ILE A 268 0.39 -1.90 10.27
CA ILE A 268 0.56 -0.85 11.29
C ILE A 268 2.03 -0.81 11.78
N LEU A 269 2.65 -1.96 12.06
CA LEU A 269 4.04 -2.05 12.53
C LEU A 269 5.05 -1.49 11.52
N ASN A 270 4.74 -1.57 10.22
CA ASN A 270 5.56 -0.98 9.16
C ASN A 270 5.48 0.56 9.10
N GLN A 271 4.54 1.17 9.83
CA GLN A 271 4.43 2.63 9.96
C GLN A 271 5.29 3.13 11.13
N LYS A 272 5.67 4.41 11.11
CA LYS A 272 6.28 5.05 12.30
C LYS A 272 5.17 5.39 13.29
N PHE A 273 5.24 4.89 14.53
CA PHE A 273 4.23 5.20 15.55
C PHE A 273 4.84 5.26 16.96
N ASP A 274 4.28 6.14 17.81
CA ASP A 274 4.67 6.36 19.21
C ASP A 274 3.67 5.77 20.22
N GLN A 275 2.60 5.12 19.74
CA GLN A 275 1.47 4.64 20.55
C GLN A 275 1.57 3.14 20.88
N SER A 276 0.84 2.69 21.92
CA SER A 276 0.75 1.27 22.22
C SER A 276 -0.19 0.55 21.25
N ILE A 277 0.40 -0.17 20.27
CA ILE A 277 -0.32 -1.01 19.31
C ILE A 277 -1.24 -2.04 20.00
N VAL A 278 -0.84 -2.52 21.18
CA VAL A 278 -1.63 -3.48 21.96
C VAL A 278 -3.01 -2.92 22.32
N ASN A 279 -3.09 -1.67 22.75
CA ASN A 279 -4.37 -1.04 23.12
C ASN A 279 -5.25 -0.78 21.90
N ILE A 280 -4.64 -0.35 20.78
CA ILE A 280 -5.32 -0.18 19.50
C ILE A 280 -6.00 -1.47 19.07
N ILE A 281 -5.26 -2.59 19.08
CA ILE A 281 -5.77 -3.88 18.66
C ILE A 281 -6.86 -4.40 19.61
N LYS A 282 -6.70 -4.26 20.93
CA LYS A 282 -7.74 -4.64 21.90
C LYS A 282 -9.05 -3.89 21.69
N ASP A 283 -8.99 -2.56 21.62
CA ASP A 283 -10.17 -1.71 21.43
C ASP A 283 -10.87 -2.03 20.10
N ALA A 284 -10.09 -2.24 19.04
CA ALA A 284 -10.61 -2.56 17.71
C ALA A 284 -11.29 -3.92 17.67
N ILE A 285 -10.69 -4.96 18.26
CA ILE A 285 -11.29 -6.31 18.32
C ILE A 285 -12.59 -6.27 19.14
N TYR A 286 -12.59 -5.61 20.30
CA TYR A 286 -13.80 -5.45 21.11
C TYR A 286 -14.93 -4.80 20.30
N LYS A 287 -14.62 -3.74 19.55
CA LYS A 287 -15.58 -3.06 18.69
C LYS A 287 -16.02 -3.92 17.51
N TYR A 288 -15.12 -4.68 16.91
CA TYR A 288 -15.46 -5.64 15.87
C TYR A 288 -16.50 -6.67 16.36
N TYR A 289 -16.35 -7.19 17.59
CA TYR A 289 -17.35 -8.10 18.16
C TYR A 289 -18.73 -7.47 18.34
N GLU A 290 -18.82 -6.17 18.71
CA GLU A 290 -20.11 -5.47 18.77
C GLU A 290 -20.83 -5.46 17.40
N TYR A 291 -20.07 -5.36 16.30
CA TYR A 291 -20.63 -5.40 14.95
C TYR A 291 -20.92 -6.84 14.48
N LYS A 292 -20.10 -7.82 14.88
CA LYS A 292 -20.17 -9.22 14.42
C LYS A 292 -21.51 -9.92 14.67
N HIS A 293 -22.37 -9.38 15.54
CA HIS A 293 -23.73 -9.86 15.74
C HIS A 293 -24.63 -9.76 14.49
N ASP A 294 -24.21 -9.01 13.46
CA ASP A 294 -24.87 -8.95 12.15
C ASP A 294 -24.25 -9.97 11.18
N ASN A 295 -25.05 -10.96 10.75
CA ASN A 295 -24.59 -12.15 9.98
C ASN A 295 -24.00 -11.84 8.58
N ASN A 296 -24.02 -10.59 8.12
CA ASN A 296 -23.54 -10.18 6.80
C ASN A 296 -22.16 -9.47 6.82
N ILE A 297 -21.44 -9.51 7.95
CA ILE A 297 -20.15 -8.83 8.07
C ILE A 297 -19.00 -9.69 7.56
N LYS A 298 -18.20 -9.11 6.66
CA LYS A 298 -16.97 -9.71 6.15
C LYS A 298 -15.83 -9.58 7.16
N CYS A 299 -14.97 -10.60 7.23
CA CYS A 299 -13.78 -10.62 8.10
C CYS A 299 -12.86 -9.40 7.85
N SER A 300 -12.81 -8.88 6.63
CA SER A 300 -12.06 -7.67 6.25
C SER A 300 -12.45 -6.40 7.02
N LEU A 301 -13.65 -6.37 7.62
CA LEU A 301 -14.04 -5.28 8.51
C LEU A 301 -13.15 -5.21 9.77
N LEU A 302 -12.70 -6.36 10.30
CA LEU A 302 -11.78 -6.39 11.45
C LEU A 302 -10.52 -5.56 11.15
N GLY A 303 -9.89 -5.82 10.00
CA GLY A 303 -8.69 -5.08 9.60
C GLY A 303 -8.97 -3.58 9.39
N ALA A 304 -10.11 -3.23 8.79
CA ALA A 304 -10.51 -1.83 8.64
C ALA A 304 -10.70 -1.12 9.99
N ILE A 305 -11.34 -1.77 10.96
CA ILE A 305 -11.56 -1.23 12.31
C ILE A 305 -10.22 -1.04 13.04
N CYS A 306 -9.33 -2.04 12.98
CA CYS A 306 -7.98 -1.95 13.54
C CYS A 306 -7.21 -0.75 12.98
N TYR A 307 -7.22 -0.58 11.66
CA TYR A 307 -6.52 0.51 11.00
C TYR A 307 -7.16 1.88 11.30
N LEU A 308 -8.49 1.93 11.39
CA LEU A 308 -9.21 3.15 11.76
C LEU A 308 -8.92 3.57 13.21
N LYS A 309 -8.88 2.62 14.14
CA LYS A 309 -8.50 2.87 15.54
C LYS A 309 -7.05 3.35 15.66
N TYR A 310 -6.15 2.81 14.84
CA TYR A 310 -4.78 3.31 14.72
C TYR A 310 -4.73 4.79 14.30
N LYS A 311 -5.55 5.21 13.33
CA LYS A 311 -5.61 6.60 12.88
C LYS A 311 -6.33 7.54 13.86
N TYR A 312 -7.25 7.01 14.67
CA TYR A 312 -8.05 7.76 15.64
C TYR A 312 -7.90 7.18 17.05
N ASP A 313 -6.81 7.51 17.74
CA ASP A 313 -6.54 6.94 19.07
C ASP A 313 -7.63 7.27 20.12
N ARG A 314 -8.17 8.51 20.09
CA ARG A 314 -9.23 8.90 21.02
C ARG A 314 -10.53 8.16 20.74
N LEU A 315 -10.97 7.36 21.70
CA LEU A 315 -12.14 6.46 21.60
C LEU A 315 -13.43 7.18 21.13
N LYS A 316 -13.68 8.41 21.58
CA LYS A 316 -14.83 9.20 21.12
C LYS A 316 -14.78 9.48 19.62
N ILE A 317 -13.65 9.98 19.12
CA ILE A 317 -13.45 10.32 17.70
C ILE A 317 -13.50 9.05 16.86
N PHE A 318 -12.82 7.99 17.30
CA PHE A 318 -12.86 6.69 16.64
C PHE A 318 -14.28 6.16 16.47
N ASN A 319 -15.11 6.20 17.52
CA ASN A 319 -16.49 5.73 17.43
C ASN A 319 -17.33 6.57 16.45
N GLU A 320 -17.14 7.89 16.41
CA GLU A 320 -17.80 8.77 15.44
C GLU A 320 -17.37 8.44 14.00
N GLN A 321 -16.07 8.25 13.79
CA GLN A 321 -15.50 7.91 12.49
C GLN A 321 -15.89 6.51 12.02
N LEU A 322 -15.96 5.53 12.93
CA LEU A 322 -16.40 4.17 12.61
C LEU A 322 -17.87 4.13 12.19
N LYS A 323 -18.73 4.93 12.81
CA LYS A 323 -20.13 5.08 12.38
C LYS A 323 -20.21 5.65 10.96
N LEU A 324 -19.44 6.70 10.67
CA LEU A 324 -19.38 7.30 9.33
C LEU A 324 -18.82 6.32 8.29
N PHE A 325 -17.76 5.60 8.63
CA PHE A 325 -17.15 4.57 7.79
C PHE A 325 -18.14 3.46 7.44
N ASN A 326 -18.91 2.97 8.42
CA ASN A 326 -19.95 1.96 8.18
C ASN A 326 -21.09 2.49 7.30
N LYS A 327 -21.54 3.74 7.51
CA LYS A 327 -22.51 4.39 6.59
C LYS A 327 -21.93 4.49 5.18
N TRP A 328 -20.64 4.79 5.05
CA TRP A 328 -19.93 4.96 3.78
C TRP A 328 -19.84 3.65 2.99
N ILE A 329 -19.40 2.57 3.63
CA ILE A 329 -19.38 1.25 3.00
C ILE A 329 -20.77 0.84 2.51
N LYS A 330 -21.79 1.00 3.35
CA LYS A 330 -23.18 0.62 3.01
C LYS A 330 -23.72 1.44 1.83
N LYS A 331 -23.49 2.76 1.84
CA LYS A 331 -24.01 3.67 0.80
C LYS A 331 -23.43 3.40 -0.58
N PHE A 332 -22.15 3.05 -0.64
CA PHE A 332 -21.44 2.81 -1.91
C PHE A 332 -21.33 1.33 -2.26
N ASN A 333 -21.83 0.44 -1.40
CA ASN A 333 -21.76 -1.02 -1.56
C ASN A 333 -20.32 -1.52 -1.82
N TYR A 334 -19.34 -0.97 -1.09
CA TYR A 334 -17.94 -1.35 -1.26
C TYR A 334 -17.72 -2.80 -0.84
N ASN A 335 -17.05 -3.57 -1.71
CA ASN A 335 -16.47 -4.84 -1.31
C ASN A 335 -15.09 -4.61 -0.68
N LEU A 336 -14.99 -4.80 0.64
CA LEU A 336 -13.74 -4.61 1.39
C LEU A 336 -12.59 -5.50 0.90
N ASP A 337 -12.90 -6.67 0.34
CA ASP A 337 -11.89 -7.63 -0.12
C ASP A 337 -11.19 -7.18 -1.41
N ASN A 338 -11.72 -6.14 -2.08
CA ASN A 338 -11.11 -5.58 -3.30
C ASN A 338 -9.93 -4.65 -2.99
N PHE A 339 -9.73 -4.25 -1.74
CA PHE A 339 -8.64 -3.36 -1.34
C PHE A 339 -7.36 -4.16 -1.11
N LYS A 340 -6.24 -3.66 -1.65
CA LYS A 340 -4.94 -4.33 -1.54
C LYS A 340 -4.37 -4.30 -0.11
N ASN A 341 -4.64 -3.23 0.63
CA ASN A 341 -4.20 -3.01 2.01
C ASN A 341 -5.20 -2.08 2.74
N PHE A 342 -5.09 -1.98 4.06
CA PHE A 342 -6.03 -1.20 4.87
C PHE A 342 -5.75 0.31 4.85
N ALA A 343 -4.52 0.72 4.55
CA ALA A 343 -4.12 2.11 4.36
C ALA A 343 -4.87 2.75 3.18
N ASP A 344 -4.92 2.08 2.02
CA ASP A 344 -5.59 2.56 0.81
C ASP A 344 -7.11 2.73 1.04
N LEU A 345 -7.70 1.79 1.78
CA LEU A 345 -9.10 1.86 2.21
C LEU A 345 -9.34 3.06 3.13
N TYR A 346 -8.46 3.27 4.12
CA TYR A 346 -8.53 4.43 5.00
C TYR A 346 -8.36 5.74 4.24
N GLU A 347 -7.39 5.85 3.32
CA GLU A 347 -7.16 7.10 2.57
C GLU A 347 -8.35 7.42 1.65
N SER A 348 -8.98 6.40 1.07
CA SER A 348 -10.22 6.58 0.28
C SER A 348 -11.35 7.15 1.15
N PHE A 349 -11.54 6.59 2.34
CA PHE A 349 -12.52 7.09 3.30
C PHE A 349 -12.17 8.52 3.77
N ASN A 350 -10.92 8.77 4.16
CA ASN A 350 -10.44 10.06 4.65
C ASN A 350 -10.59 11.17 3.59
N SER A 351 -10.27 10.87 2.34
CA SER A 351 -10.45 11.80 1.21
C SER A 351 -11.92 12.17 1.01
N TYR A 352 -12.81 11.20 1.13
CA TYR A 352 -14.25 11.43 1.06
C TYR A 352 -14.74 12.30 2.23
N ILE A 353 -14.32 12.01 3.48
CA ILE A 353 -14.66 12.83 4.64
C ILE A 353 -14.16 14.28 4.47
N LYS A 354 -12.93 14.49 4.03
CA LYS A 354 -12.39 15.84 3.75
C LYS A 354 -13.24 16.59 2.72
N THR A 355 -13.71 15.89 1.69
CA THR A 355 -14.60 16.46 0.67
C THR A 355 -15.96 16.87 1.28
N LEU A 356 -16.49 16.08 2.21
CA LEU A 356 -17.72 16.38 2.93
C LEU A 356 -17.58 17.57 3.88
N GLU A 357 -16.44 17.74 4.53
CA GLU A 357 -16.22 18.81 5.52
C GLU A 357 -15.82 20.17 4.89
N ARG A 358 -15.28 20.14 3.66
CA ARG A 358 -14.93 21.33 2.87
C ARG A 358 -16.08 22.35 2.81
N VAL A 359 -15.76 23.64 2.89
CA VAL A 359 -16.73 24.72 2.62
C VAL A 359 -17.11 24.71 1.14
N LYS A 360 -18.41 24.67 0.85
CA LYS A 360 -18.94 24.79 -0.51
C LYS A 360 -19.29 26.24 -0.80
N HIS A 361 -18.61 26.82 -1.79
CA HIS A 361 -18.75 28.23 -2.10
C HIS A 361 -19.88 28.47 -3.11
N ILE A 362 -20.72 29.47 -2.82
CA ILE A 362 -21.82 29.90 -3.69
C ILE A 362 -21.45 31.25 -4.29
N PHE A 363 -21.42 31.33 -5.61
CA PHE A 363 -21.23 32.56 -6.37
C PHE A 363 -22.54 32.99 -7.02
N VAL A 364 -22.79 34.30 -7.07
CA VAL A 364 -23.99 34.89 -7.69
C VAL A 364 -23.55 35.78 -8.85
N ALA A 365 -23.95 35.39 -10.07
CA ALA A 365 -23.82 36.17 -11.29
C ALA A 365 -25.13 36.92 -11.52
N MET A 366 -25.14 38.23 -11.35
CA MET A 366 -26.32 39.08 -11.52
C MET A 366 -25.93 40.50 -11.94
N GLU A 367 -26.87 41.21 -12.57
CA GLU A 367 -26.70 42.64 -12.82
C GLU A 367 -26.75 43.45 -11.52
N TYR A 368 -26.03 44.56 -11.45
CA TYR A 368 -26.00 45.39 -10.26
C TYR A 368 -27.37 45.99 -9.98
N ASN A 369 -27.90 45.67 -8.80
CA ASN A 369 -29.09 46.31 -8.25
C ASN A 369 -29.09 46.12 -6.74
N GLU A 370 -28.93 47.21 -5.98
CA GLU A 370 -28.78 47.17 -4.51
C GLU A 370 -29.92 46.40 -3.82
N THR A 371 -31.17 46.69 -4.20
CA THR A 371 -32.35 46.02 -3.63
C THR A 371 -32.31 44.51 -3.86
N TYR A 372 -31.97 44.08 -5.07
CA TYR A 372 -31.92 42.66 -5.39
C TYR A 372 -30.68 41.97 -4.80
N ILE A 373 -29.55 42.66 -4.67
CA ILE A 373 -28.34 42.11 -4.02
C ILE A 373 -28.64 41.75 -2.57
N ASP A 374 -29.27 42.66 -1.81
CA ASP A 374 -29.64 42.40 -0.42
C ASP A 374 -30.66 41.26 -0.30
N LEU A 375 -31.63 41.21 -1.23
CA LEU A 375 -32.62 40.13 -1.28
C LEU A 375 -31.95 38.77 -1.55
N TYR A 376 -31.06 38.67 -2.54
CA TYR A 376 -30.32 37.45 -2.84
C TYR A 376 -29.47 37.00 -1.64
N LYS A 377 -28.76 37.95 -1.03
CA LYS A 377 -27.93 37.67 0.15
C LYS A 377 -28.77 37.07 1.28
N ASP A 378 -29.85 37.73 1.68
CA ASP A 378 -30.73 37.28 2.76
C ASP A 378 -31.40 35.93 2.43
N SER A 379 -31.89 35.77 1.19
CA SER A 379 -32.50 34.50 0.74
C SER A 379 -31.51 33.32 0.77
N ILE A 380 -30.28 33.53 0.29
CA ILE A 380 -29.24 32.47 0.31
C ILE A 380 -28.85 32.15 1.75
N GLU A 381 -28.59 33.16 2.58
CA GLU A 381 -28.19 32.98 3.98
C GLU A 381 -29.28 32.24 4.79
N LYS A 382 -30.56 32.59 4.59
CA LYS A 382 -31.69 31.86 5.20
C LYS A 382 -31.80 30.43 4.72
N SER A 383 -31.64 30.17 3.41
CA SER A 383 -31.68 28.80 2.88
C SER A 383 -30.51 27.95 3.37
N ILE A 384 -29.30 28.53 3.49
CA ILE A 384 -28.15 27.89 4.15
C ILE A 384 -28.50 27.57 5.61
N TYR A 385 -29.05 28.54 6.34
CA TYR A 385 -29.41 28.35 7.75
C TYR A 385 -30.44 27.24 7.95
N ARG A 386 -31.49 27.16 7.11
CA ARG A 386 -32.49 26.08 7.16
C ARG A 386 -31.86 24.70 6.90
N ILE A 387 -30.97 24.60 5.91
CA ILE A 387 -30.26 23.35 5.59
C ILE A 387 -29.32 22.94 6.74
N GLN A 388 -28.60 23.89 7.32
CA GLN A 388 -27.72 23.66 8.48
C GLN A 388 -28.50 23.30 9.74
N GLY A 389 -29.74 23.80 9.88
CA GLY A 389 -30.66 23.39 10.93
C GLY A 389 -31.02 21.91 10.86
N SER A 390 -31.13 21.35 9.65
CA SER A 390 -31.31 19.90 9.44
C SER A 390 -30.03 19.11 9.67
N ASN A 391 -28.88 19.64 9.26
CA ASN A 391 -27.58 19.00 9.48
C ASN A 391 -26.44 20.02 9.50
N LYS A 392 -25.82 20.19 10.67
CA LYS A 392 -24.74 21.18 10.88
C LYS A 392 -23.48 20.93 10.05
N ARG A 393 -23.33 19.75 9.45
CA ARG A 393 -22.17 19.41 8.61
C ARG A 393 -22.31 19.90 7.16
N TYR A 394 -23.46 20.45 6.78
CA TYR A 394 -23.63 21.12 5.49
C TYR A 394 -23.00 22.51 5.50
N ASN A 395 -21.73 22.54 5.08
CA ASN A 395 -20.90 23.72 5.11
C ASN A 395 -20.99 24.49 3.79
N PHE A 396 -21.92 25.45 3.69
CA PHE A 396 -22.05 26.35 2.55
C PHE A 396 -21.65 27.77 2.94
N LYS A 397 -21.07 28.52 1.99
CA LYS A 397 -20.72 29.92 2.19
C LYS A 397 -21.00 30.73 0.94
N LEU A 398 -21.80 31.77 1.09
CA LEU A 398 -21.98 32.79 0.07
C LEU A 398 -20.68 33.60 -0.08
N MET A 399 -20.18 33.68 -1.31
CA MET A 399 -19.14 34.63 -1.68
C MET A 399 -19.73 36.03 -1.75
N ASN A 400 -18.93 37.08 -1.51
CA ASN A 400 -19.43 38.45 -1.62
C ASN A 400 -20.05 38.67 -3.01
N ILE A 401 -21.31 39.10 -3.02
CA ILE A 401 -21.95 39.57 -4.25
C ILE A 401 -21.28 40.89 -4.61
N MET A 402 -20.89 41.02 -5.87
CA MET A 402 -20.14 42.18 -6.35
C MET A 402 -20.98 43.45 -6.23
N ASN A 403 -20.37 44.50 -5.70
CA ASN A 403 -20.94 45.84 -5.61
C ASN A 403 -20.14 46.79 -6.52
N GLU A 404 -20.71 47.96 -6.84
CA GLU A 404 -20.23 48.93 -7.84
C GLU A 404 -18.84 49.58 -7.57
N LYS A 405 -18.01 49.05 -6.68
CA LYS A 405 -16.73 49.69 -6.30
C LYS A 405 -15.66 49.55 -7.39
N GLN A 406 -14.97 50.68 -7.59
CA GLN A 406 -13.92 50.98 -8.57
C GLN A 406 -12.60 50.23 -8.29
N ASP A 407 -12.55 48.91 -8.50
CA ASP A 407 -11.27 48.18 -8.57
C ASP A 407 -10.87 47.93 -10.04
N ASP A 408 -9.60 48.17 -10.35
CA ASP A 408 -9.05 48.09 -11.72
C ASP A 408 -9.02 46.65 -12.30
N ASN A 409 -9.35 45.62 -11.52
CA ASN A 409 -9.25 44.21 -11.92
C ASN A 409 -10.48 43.34 -11.59
N ILE A 410 -11.67 43.92 -11.74
CA ILE A 410 -12.97 43.25 -11.48
C ILE A 410 -13.14 41.94 -12.28
N ILE A 411 -12.68 41.91 -13.53
CA ILE A 411 -12.91 40.77 -14.44
C ILE A 411 -12.15 39.51 -14.00
N GLU A 412 -10.84 39.62 -13.70
CA GLU A 412 -10.05 38.47 -13.24
C GLU A 412 -10.59 37.92 -11.92
N GLN A 413 -11.04 38.80 -11.03
CA GLN A 413 -11.63 38.40 -9.75
C GLN A 413 -12.95 37.64 -9.95
N ILE A 414 -13.79 38.05 -10.90
CA ILE A 414 -15.04 37.34 -11.24
C ILE A 414 -14.73 35.92 -11.74
N PHE A 415 -13.80 35.75 -12.69
CA PHE A 415 -13.47 34.40 -13.19
C PHE A 415 -12.86 33.52 -12.10
N LYS A 416 -11.97 34.09 -11.28
CA LYS A 416 -11.42 33.38 -10.13
C LYS A 416 -12.51 32.95 -9.16
N ASN A 417 -13.49 33.81 -8.86
CA ASN A 417 -14.61 33.47 -7.99
C ASN A 417 -15.46 32.34 -8.58
N ILE A 418 -15.73 32.36 -9.89
CA ILE A 418 -16.45 31.29 -10.59
C ILE A 418 -15.67 29.97 -10.54
N GLU A 419 -14.34 30.01 -10.70
CA GLU A 419 -13.46 28.84 -10.60
C GLU A 419 -13.43 28.24 -9.19
N GLU A 420 -13.43 29.07 -8.15
CA GLU A 420 -13.43 28.65 -6.75
C GLU A 420 -14.81 28.19 -6.26
N ALA A 421 -15.90 28.68 -6.85
CA ALA A 421 -17.27 28.34 -6.46
C ALA A 421 -17.65 26.89 -6.81
N ASP A 422 -18.47 26.27 -5.96
CA ASP A 422 -19.08 24.97 -6.24
C ASP A 422 -20.44 25.10 -6.91
N ILE A 423 -21.14 26.17 -6.54
CA ILE A 423 -22.51 26.46 -6.92
C ILE A 423 -22.52 27.86 -7.52
N ILE A 424 -23.06 27.99 -8.73
CA ILE A 424 -23.23 29.27 -9.41
C ILE A 424 -24.72 29.54 -9.55
N ILE A 425 -25.20 30.59 -8.91
CA ILE A 425 -26.52 31.14 -9.12
C ILE A 425 -26.38 32.20 -10.20
N VAL A 426 -27.18 32.10 -11.26
CA VAL A 426 -27.22 33.09 -12.34
C VAL A 426 -28.60 33.71 -12.36
N ASP A 427 -28.70 35.02 -12.18
CA ASP A 427 -29.93 35.76 -12.38
C ASP A 427 -29.99 36.31 -13.81
N CYS A 428 -30.91 35.78 -14.60
CA CYS A 428 -31.14 36.20 -15.98
C CYS A 428 -32.35 37.14 -16.09
N SER A 429 -32.69 37.92 -15.06
CA SER A 429 -33.88 38.80 -15.06
C SER A 429 -33.84 39.82 -16.19
N THR A 430 -32.67 40.43 -16.41
CA THR A 430 -32.43 41.50 -17.38
C THR A 430 -31.72 41.05 -18.65
N ASN A 431 -31.32 39.77 -18.73
CA ASN A 431 -30.56 39.21 -19.84
C ASN A 431 -29.26 39.97 -20.15
N ASN A 432 -28.60 40.50 -19.10
CA ASN A 432 -27.34 41.22 -19.18
C ASN A 432 -26.23 40.35 -19.82
N ASN A 433 -25.54 40.89 -20.83
CA ASN A 433 -24.52 40.15 -21.58
C ASN A 433 -23.35 39.67 -20.72
N ASN A 434 -22.94 40.45 -19.70
CA ASN A 434 -21.83 40.07 -18.82
C ASN A 434 -22.23 38.87 -17.96
N VAL A 435 -23.45 38.88 -17.41
CA VAL A 435 -23.99 37.75 -16.64
C VAL A 435 -24.11 36.48 -17.51
N LEU A 436 -24.53 36.62 -18.77
CA LEU A 436 -24.56 35.50 -19.71
C LEU A 436 -23.16 34.98 -20.07
N TYR A 437 -22.17 35.88 -20.13
CA TYR A 437 -20.77 35.50 -20.34
C TYR A 437 -20.22 34.71 -19.15
N GLU A 438 -20.47 35.18 -17.92
CA GLU A 438 -20.14 34.49 -16.67
C GLU A 438 -20.79 33.11 -16.61
N TYR A 439 -22.07 33.03 -16.99
CA TYR A 439 -22.79 31.76 -17.12
C TYR A 439 -22.13 30.83 -18.14
N GLY A 440 -21.79 31.34 -19.32
CA GLY A 440 -21.11 30.57 -20.36
C GLY A 440 -19.76 30.02 -19.89
N PHE A 441 -18.99 30.85 -19.18
CA PHE A 441 -17.72 30.45 -18.57
C PHE A 441 -17.92 29.36 -17.51
N ALA A 442 -18.83 29.56 -16.56
CA ALA A 442 -19.17 28.59 -15.52
C ALA A 442 -19.59 27.22 -16.11
N LYS A 443 -20.35 27.23 -17.20
CA LYS A 443 -20.80 26.03 -17.93
C LYS A 443 -19.65 25.31 -18.66
N GLY A 444 -18.60 26.03 -19.03
CA GLY A 444 -17.37 25.47 -19.59
C GLY A 444 -16.53 24.72 -18.57
N LEU A 445 -16.68 25.03 -17.28
CA LEU A 445 -15.98 24.36 -16.19
C LEU A 445 -16.65 23.02 -15.83
N LYS A 446 -15.83 22.06 -15.40
CA LYS A 446 -16.33 20.75 -14.92
C LYS A 446 -16.84 20.86 -13.48
N ASN A 447 -17.82 20.03 -13.14
CA ASN A 447 -18.31 19.81 -11.77
C ASN A 447 -18.91 21.04 -11.08
N LYS A 448 -19.50 21.97 -11.84
CA LYS A 448 -20.22 23.12 -11.30
C LYS A 448 -21.72 22.82 -11.20
N HIS A 449 -22.34 23.18 -10.09
CA HIS A 449 -23.80 23.16 -9.95
C HIS A 449 -24.35 24.52 -10.34
N ILE A 450 -25.11 24.60 -11.43
CA ILE A 450 -25.61 25.89 -11.94
C ILE A 450 -27.11 26.00 -11.69
N ILE A 451 -27.50 27.09 -11.05
CA ILE A 451 -28.89 27.43 -10.74
C ILE A 451 -29.26 28.67 -11.55
N LEU A 452 -30.08 28.50 -12.59
CA LEU A 452 -30.62 29.61 -13.35
C LEU A 452 -31.88 30.15 -12.68
N THR A 453 -31.94 31.46 -12.47
CA THR A 453 -33.07 32.16 -11.84
C THR A 453 -33.49 33.38 -12.66
N TYR A 454 -34.74 33.82 -12.49
CA TYR A 454 -35.14 35.17 -12.89
C TYR A 454 -36.31 35.68 -12.04
N ASN A 455 -36.25 36.96 -11.71
CA ASN A 455 -37.33 37.70 -11.10
C ASN A 455 -38.31 38.20 -12.17
N LYS A 456 -39.60 37.90 -11.99
CA LYS A 456 -40.64 38.31 -12.93
C LYS A 456 -40.81 39.83 -12.98
N ASP A 457 -40.78 40.49 -11.83
CA ASP A 457 -41.08 41.92 -11.70
C ASP A 457 -39.92 42.79 -12.17
N TRP A 458 -38.68 42.36 -11.90
CA TRP A 458 -37.47 42.98 -12.44
C TRP A 458 -37.44 42.87 -13.96
N ARG A 459 -37.71 41.67 -14.48
CA ARG A 459 -37.80 41.45 -15.92
C ARG A 459 -38.87 42.33 -16.55
N GLN A 460 -40.06 42.38 -15.96
CA GLN A 460 -41.14 43.22 -16.47
C GLN A 460 -40.75 44.71 -16.44
N SER A 461 -40.17 45.17 -15.34
CA SER A 461 -39.69 46.56 -15.21
C SER A 461 -38.65 46.90 -16.27
N THR A 462 -37.75 45.96 -16.57
CA THR A 462 -36.74 46.09 -17.63
C THR A 462 -37.39 46.17 -19.01
N ILE A 463 -38.36 45.31 -19.30
CA ILE A 463 -39.13 45.34 -20.56
C ILE A 463 -39.87 46.68 -20.70
N ASP A 464 -40.50 47.16 -19.63
CA ASP A 464 -41.25 48.42 -19.63
C ASP A 464 -40.32 49.63 -19.88
N GLU A 465 -39.12 49.62 -19.33
CA GLU A 465 -38.09 50.63 -19.58
C GLU A 465 -37.59 50.59 -21.03
N LEU A 466 -37.26 49.40 -21.54
CA LEU A 466 -36.84 49.21 -22.93
C LEU A 466 -37.92 49.66 -23.92
N ASN A 467 -39.20 49.39 -23.64
CA ASN A 467 -40.32 49.86 -24.46
C ASN A 467 -40.43 51.40 -24.48
N LYS A 468 -40.15 52.09 -23.36
CA LYS A 468 -40.10 53.56 -23.33
C LYS A 468 -38.95 54.10 -24.19
N ILE A 469 -37.77 53.48 -24.11
CA ILE A 469 -36.61 53.86 -24.94
C ILE A 469 -36.94 53.62 -26.42
N LYS A 470 -37.57 52.49 -26.75
CA LYS A 470 -38.02 52.14 -28.10
C LYS A 470 -38.92 53.25 -28.69
N GLN A 471 -39.93 53.68 -27.95
CA GLN A 471 -40.85 54.76 -28.38
C GLN A 471 -40.12 56.07 -28.66
N ILE A 472 -39.08 56.41 -27.88
CA ILE A 472 -38.26 57.60 -28.13
C ILE A 472 -37.48 57.43 -29.43
N TYR A 473 -36.91 56.26 -29.69
CA TYR A 473 -36.09 56.00 -30.88
C TYR A 473 -36.92 55.88 -32.16
N GLU A 474 -38.14 55.34 -32.09
CA GLU A 474 -39.08 55.32 -33.22
C GLU A 474 -39.43 56.75 -33.71
N SER A 475 -39.39 57.75 -32.82
CA SER A 475 -39.63 59.16 -33.16
C SER A 475 -38.43 59.86 -33.81
N ASP A 476 -37.23 59.27 -33.77
CA ASP A 476 -35.99 59.82 -34.32
C ASP A 476 -35.47 58.96 -35.47
N LYS A 477 -35.63 59.44 -36.71
CA LYS A 477 -35.22 58.72 -37.93
C LYS A 477 -33.72 58.36 -37.98
N SER A 478 -32.88 59.01 -37.17
CA SER A 478 -31.45 58.71 -37.10
C SER A 478 -31.10 57.46 -36.28
N LYS A 479 -32.08 56.87 -35.56
CA LYS A 479 -31.87 55.76 -34.60
C LYS A 479 -32.59 54.45 -34.96
N GLN A 480 -32.98 54.27 -36.22
CA GLN A 480 -33.74 53.08 -36.66
C GLN A 480 -32.99 51.74 -36.51
N GLU A 481 -31.66 51.73 -36.50
CA GLU A 481 -30.88 50.50 -36.24
C GLU A 481 -30.93 50.10 -34.76
N ASP A 482 -30.91 51.08 -33.85
CA ASP A 482 -30.98 50.84 -32.40
C ASP A 482 -32.34 50.27 -31.98
N ASP A 483 -33.43 50.68 -32.64
CA ASP A 483 -34.78 50.16 -32.45
C ASP A 483 -34.87 48.64 -32.68
N LYS A 484 -34.26 48.14 -33.76
CA LYS A 484 -34.20 46.69 -34.06
C LYS A 484 -33.42 45.92 -32.99
N HIS A 485 -32.38 46.52 -32.42
CA HIS A 485 -31.61 45.90 -31.34
C HIS A 485 -32.41 45.80 -30.04
N ILE A 486 -33.12 46.86 -29.66
CA ILE A 486 -34.00 46.89 -28.49
C ILE A 486 -35.12 45.85 -28.64
N GLU A 487 -35.76 45.79 -29.80
CA GLU A 487 -36.81 44.79 -30.08
C GLU A 487 -36.30 43.35 -29.92
N LYS A 488 -35.07 43.06 -30.37
CA LYS A 488 -34.43 41.76 -30.17
C LYS A 488 -34.19 41.45 -28.69
N ILE A 489 -33.78 42.44 -27.90
CA ILE A 489 -33.56 42.26 -26.44
C ILE A 489 -34.89 41.97 -25.74
N ILE A 490 -35.96 42.72 -26.07
CA ILE A 490 -37.30 42.49 -25.53
C ILE A 490 -37.78 41.07 -25.87
N ASN A 491 -37.69 40.68 -27.15
CA ASN A 491 -38.06 39.32 -27.58
C ASN A 491 -37.27 38.24 -26.82
N ASN A 492 -35.97 38.43 -26.59
CA ASN A 492 -35.17 37.49 -25.81
C ASN A 492 -35.61 37.41 -24.33
N LEU A 493 -35.96 38.53 -23.72
CA LEU A 493 -36.47 38.58 -22.34
C LEU A 493 -37.81 37.86 -22.21
N GLU A 494 -38.71 38.07 -23.17
CA GLU A 494 -40.03 37.44 -23.23
C GLU A 494 -39.93 35.92 -23.46
N GLN A 495 -39.04 35.49 -24.36
CA GLN A 495 -38.78 34.07 -24.62
C GLN A 495 -38.10 33.38 -23.43
N GLY A 496 -37.29 34.12 -22.67
CA GLY A 496 -36.53 33.63 -21.53
C GLY A 496 -35.26 32.86 -21.93
N CYS A 497 -34.34 32.71 -20.98
CA CYS A 497 -33.10 31.97 -21.20
C CYS A 497 -33.39 30.46 -21.36
N PHE A 498 -33.06 29.90 -22.53
CA PHE A 498 -33.21 28.47 -22.83
C PHE A 498 -31.88 27.75 -22.67
N ASP A 499 -31.79 26.78 -21.75
CA ASP A 499 -30.63 25.91 -21.60
C ASP A 499 -31.01 24.42 -21.46
N ILE A 500 -30.43 23.59 -22.33
CA ILE A 500 -30.72 22.16 -22.46
C ILE A 500 -30.06 21.33 -21.32
N LYS A 501 -28.98 21.82 -20.69
CA LYS A 501 -28.29 21.11 -19.60
C LYS A 501 -28.87 21.43 -18.22
N VAL A 502 -29.31 22.68 -17.99
CA VAL A 502 -29.90 23.08 -16.71
C VAL A 502 -31.37 22.65 -16.59
N ASN A 503 -32.00 22.22 -17.69
CA ASN A 503 -33.38 21.70 -17.79
C ASN A 503 -34.50 22.64 -17.31
N LYS A 504 -34.21 23.70 -16.56
CA LYS A 504 -35.20 24.65 -16.05
C LYS A 504 -34.55 25.97 -15.59
N THR A 505 -35.11 27.08 -16.05
CA THR A 505 -34.88 28.41 -15.44
C THR A 505 -35.93 28.63 -14.36
N ASN A 506 -35.51 28.91 -13.13
CA ASN A 506 -36.41 29.05 -11.99
C ASN A 506 -36.95 30.49 -11.88
N LYS A 507 -38.27 30.62 -12.07
CA LYS A 507 -38.99 31.88 -11.91
C LYS A 507 -39.29 32.15 -10.45
N TRP A 508 -39.12 33.39 -10.02
CA TRP A 508 -39.61 33.86 -8.72
C TRP A 508 -40.24 35.27 -8.82
N THR A 509 -41.14 35.59 -7.90
CA THR A 509 -41.86 36.87 -7.82
C THR A 509 -41.66 37.58 -6.49
N ASN A 510 -41.33 36.82 -5.45
CA ASN A 510 -41.09 37.34 -4.11
C ASN A 510 -39.97 36.57 -3.43
N GLN A 511 -39.49 37.11 -2.31
CA GLN A 511 -38.34 36.56 -1.60
C GLN A 511 -38.55 35.11 -1.11
N MET A 512 -39.76 34.77 -0.67
CA MET A 512 -40.08 33.43 -0.16
C MET A 512 -39.98 32.36 -1.26
N GLU A 513 -40.43 32.68 -2.48
CA GLU A 513 -40.26 31.79 -3.63
C GLU A 513 -38.79 31.56 -3.99
N LEU A 514 -37.97 32.62 -3.97
CA LEU A 514 -36.53 32.50 -4.23
C LEU A 514 -35.86 31.61 -3.16
N GLU A 515 -36.19 31.85 -1.90
CA GLU A 515 -35.77 31.04 -0.76
C GLU A 515 -36.06 29.54 -0.95
N ASP A 516 -37.30 29.19 -1.31
CA ASP A 516 -37.74 27.81 -1.56
C ASP A 516 -37.00 27.15 -2.73
N ILE A 517 -36.80 27.91 -3.82
CA ILE A 517 -36.02 27.46 -4.99
C ILE A 517 -34.60 27.14 -4.57
N LEU A 518 -33.93 28.07 -3.88
CA LEU A 518 -32.55 27.92 -3.46
C LEU A 518 -32.38 26.74 -2.50
N GLU A 519 -33.27 26.60 -1.52
CA GLU A 519 -33.22 25.46 -0.58
C GLU A 519 -33.35 24.11 -1.32
N LYS A 520 -34.29 24.04 -2.26
CA LYS A 520 -34.50 22.83 -3.07
C LYS A 520 -33.27 22.49 -3.91
N GLU A 521 -32.67 23.47 -4.57
CA GLU A 521 -31.49 23.27 -5.42
C GLU A 521 -30.24 22.87 -4.61
N LEU A 522 -30.04 23.49 -3.44
CA LEU A 522 -28.97 23.09 -2.52
C LEU A 522 -29.16 21.64 -2.03
N LYS A 523 -30.41 21.21 -1.76
CA LYS A 523 -30.73 19.81 -1.42
C LYS A 523 -30.48 18.84 -2.59
N ILE A 524 -30.73 19.27 -3.83
CA ILE A 524 -30.39 18.48 -5.03
C ILE A 524 -28.88 18.32 -5.13
N TYR A 525 -28.12 19.40 -5.00
CA TYR A 525 -26.66 19.39 -5.01
C TYR A 525 -26.08 18.40 -3.99
N ILE A 526 -26.59 18.41 -2.75
CA ILE A 526 -26.19 17.46 -1.70
C ILE A 526 -26.40 16.02 -2.15
N ARG A 527 -27.58 15.70 -2.71
CA ARG A 527 -27.96 14.34 -3.10
C ARG A 527 -27.15 13.82 -4.29
N GLU A 528 -26.99 14.65 -5.32
CA GLU A 528 -26.25 14.28 -6.54
C GLU A 528 -24.78 14.01 -6.24
N ASN A 529 -24.20 14.76 -5.29
CA ASN A 529 -22.84 14.55 -4.81
C ASN A 529 -22.74 13.53 -3.67
N LYS A 530 -23.86 12.90 -3.29
CA LYS A 530 -23.95 11.89 -2.22
C LYS A 530 -23.48 12.38 -0.84
N TYR A 531 -23.65 13.67 -0.55
CA TYR A 531 -23.26 14.29 0.72
C TYR A 531 -24.25 14.04 1.87
N ASP A 532 -25.43 13.51 1.55
CA ASP A 532 -26.49 13.07 2.46
C ASP A 532 -26.09 11.92 3.41
N ILE A 533 -24.88 11.36 3.28
CA ILE A 533 -24.37 10.39 4.26
C ILE A 533 -24.24 10.97 5.68
N LEU A 534 -24.09 12.29 5.75
CA LEU A 534 -23.98 13.02 6.99
C LEU A 534 -25.33 13.12 7.68
N ASP A 535 -26.44 12.85 6.99
CA ASP A 535 -27.75 12.89 7.58
C ASP A 535 -27.85 11.79 8.62
N ASP A 536 -28.31 12.18 9.80
CA ASP A 536 -28.75 11.25 10.80
C ASP A 536 -30.13 10.75 10.34
N ASN A 537 -30.23 9.46 10.04
CA ASN A 537 -31.51 8.81 9.83
C ASN A 537 -32.33 8.86 11.11
#